data_AF-A0A261QIE4-F1
#
_entry.id   AF-A0A261QIE4-F1
#
_cell.length_a   1.000
_cell.length_b   1.000
_cell.length_c   1.000
_cell.angle_alpha   90.00
_cell.angle_beta   90.00
_cell.angle_gamma   90.00
#
_symmetry.space_group_name_H-M   'P 1'
#
loop_
_entity.id
_entity.type
_entity.pdbx_description
1 polymer ?
#
loop_
_entity_poly.entity_id
_entity_poly.type
_entity_poly.pdbx_seq_one_letter_code
_entity_poly.pdbx_strand_id
1 'polypeptide(L)'
;MNTYKTAQIAEIMGVHPNTVRLYEDLGLIPKAERQQNGYRVFTDLHLEQFRLARLAFQIEVLQNGLRKKIVKMVKTSAASDYDRALQLIQEYILQLQEERNNAEEAIDIVKRLLDGELVINRLSMKRKEVSEYLNISMDTLRNWEMNGLLSVKRKENGYRIYRDEDIRQLKVIRSLRCANYSLESNEYV
;
A
#
# COMPACT_ATOMS: atom_id res chain seq x y z
N MET A 1 -4.85 -36.45 -4.56
CA MET A 1 -5.39 -35.08 -4.43
C MET A 1 -6.79 -35.19 -3.89
N ASN A 2 -7.06 -34.62 -2.72
CA ASN A 2 -8.36 -34.68 -2.09
C ASN A 2 -9.33 -33.73 -2.80
N THR A 3 -10.63 -34.01 -2.66
CA THR A 3 -11.69 -33.16 -3.19
C THR A 3 -12.62 -32.70 -2.09
N TYR A 4 -13.15 -31.49 -2.24
CA TYR A 4 -13.97 -30.83 -1.24
C TYR A 4 -15.19 -30.18 -1.89
N LYS A 5 -16.32 -30.20 -1.18
CA LYS A 5 -17.50 -29.40 -1.50
C LYS A 5 -17.36 -28.00 -0.92
N THR A 6 -18.17 -27.05 -1.40
CA THR A 6 -18.19 -25.67 -0.88
C THR A 6 -18.33 -25.60 0.64
N ALA A 7 -19.21 -26.42 1.23
CA ALA A 7 -19.42 -26.45 2.69
C ALA A 7 -18.17 -26.90 3.46
N GLN A 8 -17.41 -27.85 2.92
CA GLN A 8 -16.18 -28.34 3.55
C GLN A 8 -15.07 -27.27 3.49
N ILE A 9 -14.91 -26.59 2.35
CA ILE A 9 -13.97 -25.44 2.26
C ILE A 9 -14.38 -24.34 3.26
N ALA A 10 -15.67 -24.04 3.34
CA ALA A 10 -16.21 -23.03 4.25
C ALA A 10 -15.89 -23.36 5.71
N GLU A 11 -16.10 -24.61 6.11
CA GLU A 11 -15.78 -25.12 7.46
C GLU A 11 -14.28 -25.06 7.75
N ILE A 12 -13.44 -25.60 6.85
CA ILE A 12 -11.97 -25.61 7.02
C ILE A 12 -11.41 -24.19 7.13
N MET A 13 -11.95 -23.25 6.34
CA MET A 13 -11.48 -21.87 6.31
C MET A 13 -12.15 -20.96 7.36
N GLY A 14 -13.14 -21.47 8.10
CA GLY A 14 -13.90 -20.68 9.08
C GLY A 14 -14.68 -19.52 8.44
N VAL A 15 -15.25 -19.71 7.26
CA VAL A 15 -16.00 -18.68 6.52
C VAL A 15 -17.40 -19.16 6.13
N HIS A 16 -18.28 -18.24 5.79
CA HIS A 16 -19.59 -18.60 5.25
C HIS A 16 -19.45 -19.22 3.83
N PRO A 17 -20.28 -20.22 3.43
CA PRO A 17 -20.22 -20.82 2.09
C PRO A 17 -20.37 -19.82 0.93
N ASN A 18 -21.10 -18.72 1.12
CA ASN A 18 -21.17 -17.64 0.12
C ASN A 18 -19.82 -16.93 -0.06
N THR A 19 -18.98 -16.84 0.97
CA THR A 19 -17.63 -16.26 0.86
C THR A 19 -16.76 -17.11 -0.05
N VAL A 20 -16.90 -18.45 0.00
CA VAL A 20 -16.22 -19.36 -0.92
C VAL A 20 -16.61 -19.07 -2.38
N ARG A 21 -17.91 -18.85 -2.63
CA ARG A 21 -18.43 -18.48 -3.96
C ARG A 21 -17.91 -17.12 -4.41
N LEU A 22 -17.93 -16.13 -3.51
CA LEU A 22 -17.44 -14.78 -3.79
C LEU A 22 -15.95 -14.79 -4.19
N TYR A 23 -15.12 -15.59 -3.54
CA TYR A 23 -13.70 -15.68 -3.90
C TYR A 23 -13.49 -16.25 -5.31
N GLU A 24 -14.28 -17.26 -5.67
CA GLU A 24 -14.29 -17.79 -7.04
C GLU A 24 -14.76 -16.73 -8.04
N ASP A 25 -15.88 -16.05 -7.77
CA ASP A 25 -16.47 -15.04 -8.65
C ASP A 25 -15.52 -13.84 -8.87
N LEU A 26 -14.75 -13.46 -7.84
CA LEU A 26 -13.74 -12.41 -7.93
C LEU A 26 -12.43 -12.86 -8.58
N GLY A 27 -12.28 -14.16 -8.89
CA GLY A 27 -11.06 -14.76 -9.45
C GLY A 27 -9.89 -14.80 -8.46
N LEU A 28 -10.17 -14.87 -7.16
CA LEU A 28 -9.16 -14.98 -6.10
C LEU A 28 -8.70 -16.42 -5.88
N ILE A 29 -9.49 -17.38 -6.35
CA ILE A 29 -9.18 -18.80 -6.44
C ILE A 29 -9.45 -19.30 -7.87
N PRO A 30 -8.87 -20.44 -8.31
CA PRO A 30 -9.20 -21.04 -9.59
C PRO A 30 -10.70 -21.36 -9.66
N LYS A 31 -11.24 -21.39 -10.88
CA LYS A 31 -12.62 -21.85 -11.09
C LYS A 31 -12.73 -23.31 -10.69
N ALA A 32 -13.72 -23.62 -9.86
CA ALA A 32 -13.97 -24.98 -9.45
C ALA A 32 -14.55 -25.79 -10.61
N GLU A 33 -14.10 -27.04 -10.75
CA GLU A 33 -14.78 -28.00 -11.61
C GLU A 33 -16.18 -28.29 -11.06
N ARG A 34 -17.06 -28.82 -11.91
CA ARG A 34 -18.42 -29.19 -11.53
C ARG A 34 -18.66 -30.67 -11.74
N GLN A 35 -19.32 -31.29 -10.77
CA GLN A 35 -19.87 -32.63 -10.91
C GLN A 35 -21.03 -32.63 -11.92
N GLN A 36 -21.43 -33.81 -12.39
CA GLN A 36 -22.57 -33.99 -13.30
C GLN A 36 -23.88 -33.38 -12.76
N ASN A 37 -24.05 -33.35 -11.44
CA ASN A 37 -25.19 -32.73 -10.74
C ASN A 37 -25.05 -31.20 -10.54
N GLY A 38 -24.00 -30.58 -11.11
CA GLY A 38 -23.76 -29.13 -11.07
C GLY A 38 -23.05 -28.60 -9.82
N TYR A 39 -22.75 -29.46 -8.84
CA TYR A 39 -22.06 -29.05 -7.61
C TYR A 39 -20.56 -28.81 -7.85
N ARG A 40 -20.01 -27.80 -7.18
CA ARG A 40 -18.59 -27.43 -7.25
C ARG A 40 -17.70 -28.46 -6.56
N VAL A 41 -16.57 -28.76 -7.19
CA VAL A 41 -15.50 -29.59 -6.67
C VAL A 41 -14.25 -28.75 -6.53
N PHE A 42 -13.80 -28.60 -5.28
CA PHE A 42 -12.53 -27.97 -4.95
C PHE A 42 -11.48 -29.05 -4.71
N THR A 43 -10.22 -28.67 -4.82
CA THR A 43 -9.05 -29.55 -4.63
C THR A 43 -8.12 -28.95 -3.60
N ASP A 44 -7.06 -29.68 -3.23
CA ASP A 44 -6.01 -29.14 -2.34
C ASP A 44 -5.41 -27.81 -2.87
N LEU A 45 -5.29 -27.66 -4.19
CA LEU A 45 -4.85 -26.40 -4.81
C LEU A 45 -5.77 -25.22 -4.47
N HIS A 46 -7.08 -25.44 -4.49
CA HIS A 46 -8.05 -24.40 -4.15
C HIS A 46 -7.92 -24.00 -2.67
N LEU A 47 -7.65 -24.98 -1.80
CA LEU A 47 -7.47 -24.74 -0.37
C LEU A 47 -6.22 -23.88 -0.11
N GLU A 48 -5.09 -24.21 -0.73
CA GLU A 48 -3.87 -23.40 -0.61
C GLU A 48 -4.06 -21.99 -1.18
N GLN A 49 -4.71 -21.85 -2.32
CA GLN A 49 -5.00 -20.53 -2.88
C GLN A 49 -5.95 -19.72 -1.97
N PHE A 50 -6.91 -20.38 -1.30
CA PHE A 50 -7.78 -19.71 -0.33
C PHE A 50 -7.00 -19.19 0.87
N ARG A 51 -6.05 -19.98 1.39
CA ARG A 51 -5.13 -19.57 2.46
C ARG A 51 -4.28 -18.38 2.03
N LEU A 52 -3.71 -18.44 0.82
CA LEU A 52 -2.94 -17.35 0.24
C LEU A 52 -3.77 -16.05 0.16
N ALA A 53 -4.98 -16.13 -0.39
CA ALA A 53 -5.87 -14.98 -0.50
C ALA A 53 -6.25 -14.41 0.88
N ARG A 54 -6.51 -15.27 1.88
CA ARG A 54 -6.79 -14.85 3.25
C ARG A 54 -5.60 -14.15 3.90
N LEU A 55 -4.40 -14.71 3.77
CA LEU A 55 -3.16 -14.11 4.27
C LEU A 55 -2.90 -12.76 3.62
N ALA A 56 -2.98 -12.69 2.29
CA ALA A 56 -2.79 -11.49 1.50
C ALA A 56 -3.73 -10.33 1.88
N PHE A 57 -4.92 -10.66 2.38
CA PHE A 57 -5.95 -9.67 2.71
C PHE A 57 -6.21 -9.52 4.22
N GLN A 58 -5.40 -10.14 5.07
CA GLN A 58 -5.54 -10.05 6.52
C GLN A 58 -5.26 -8.64 7.04
N ILE A 59 -4.34 -7.91 6.39
CA ILE A 59 -3.97 -6.55 6.75
C ILE A 59 -4.45 -5.62 5.65
N GLU A 60 -5.17 -4.58 6.03
CA GLU A 60 -5.53 -3.50 5.13
C GLU A 60 -4.33 -2.56 4.97
N VAL A 61 -3.61 -2.70 3.84
CA VAL A 61 -2.52 -1.80 3.46
C VAL A 61 -2.95 -0.99 2.24
N LEU A 62 -3.46 0.23 2.47
CA LEU A 62 -3.92 1.14 1.41
C LEU A 62 -2.79 1.99 0.81
N GLN A 63 -1.60 1.95 1.42
CA GLN A 63 -0.46 2.77 1.07
C GLN A 63 0.06 2.49 -0.35
N ASN A 64 0.32 3.57 -1.11
CA ASN A 64 1.06 3.56 -2.38
C ASN A 64 0.69 2.44 -3.38
N GLY A 65 -0.60 2.07 -3.42
CA GLY A 65 -1.10 1.04 -4.33
C GLY A 65 -0.75 -0.40 -3.95
N LEU A 66 -0.20 -0.64 -2.76
CA LEU A 66 0.12 -1.98 -2.24
C LEU A 66 -1.11 -2.89 -2.27
N ARG A 67 -2.29 -2.39 -1.90
CA ARG A 67 -3.55 -3.15 -2.04
C ARG A 67 -3.79 -3.65 -3.46
N LYS A 68 -3.58 -2.80 -4.47
CA LYS A 68 -3.77 -3.18 -5.88
C LYS A 68 -2.74 -4.24 -6.30
N LYS A 69 -1.49 -4.11 -5.86
CA LYS A 69 -0.42 -5.08 -6.14
C LYS A 69 -0.71 -6.45 -5.55
N ILE A 70 -1.08 -6.52 -4.27
CA ILE A 70 -1.36 -7.82 -3.63
C ILE A 70 -2.61 -8.50 -4.22
N VAL A 71 -3.65 -7.72 -4.55
CA VAL A 71 -4.82 -8.25 -5.27
C VAL A 71 -4.42 -8.81 -6.64
N LYS A 72 -3.58 -8.09 -7.40
CA LYS A 72 -3.07 -8.56 -8.69
C LYS A 72 -2.28 -9.86 -8.52
N MET A 73 -1.37 -9.92 -7.54
CA MET A 73 -0.59 -11.11 -7.22
C MET A 73 -1.48 -12.33 -6.95
N VAL A 74 -2.49 -12.19 -6.06
CA VAL A 74 -3.41 -13.29 -5.71
C VAL A 74 -4.16 -13.78 -6.96
N LYS A 75 -4.68 -12.87 -7.79
CA LYS A 75 -5.39 -13.23 -9.02
C LYS A 75 -4.48 -13.91 -10.05
N THR A 76 -3.23 -13.47 -10.18
CA THR A 76 -2.23 -14.11 -11.04
C THR A 76 -1.91 -15.53 -10.58
N SER A 77 -1.74 -15.74 -9.27
CA SER A 77 -1.58 -17.08 -8.68
C SER A 77 -2.82 -17.97 -8.92
N ALA A 78 -4.02 -17.41 -8.79
CA ALA A 78 -5.27 -18.14 -9.06
C ALA A 78 -5.43 -18.56 -10.53
N ALA A 79 -4.78 -17.84 -11.46
CA ALA A 79 -4.70 -18.19 -12.88
C ALA A 79 -3.55 -19.16 -13.21
N SER A 80 -2.87 -19.71 -12.19
CA SER A 80 -1.74 -20.63 -12.31
C SER A 80 -0.49 -20.07 -12.98
N ASP A 81 -0.36 -18.74 -13.08
CA ASP A 81 0.86 -18.05 -13.51
C ASP A 81 1.76 -17.79 -12.30
N TYR A 82 2.36 -18.86 -11.79
CA TYR A 82 3.13 -18.81 -10.53
C TYR A 82 4.42 -18.00 -10.66
N ASP A 83 5.09 -18.03 -11.82
CA ASP A 83 6.30 -17.26 -12.06
C ASP A 83 6.01 -15.75 -11.98
N ARG A 84 4.92 -15.29 -12.61
CA ARG A 84 4.54 -13.89 -12.52
C ARG A 84 4.03 -13.53 -11.13
N ALA A 85 3.32 -14.42 -10.45
CA ALA A 85 2.90 -14.21 -9.07
C ALA A 85 4.10 -14.03 -8.13
N LEU A 86 5.15 -14.83 -8.30
CA LEU A 86 6.41 -14.72 -7.55
C LEU A 86 7.12 -13.39 -7.80
N GLN A 87 7.17 -12.92 -9.04
CA GLN A 87 7.71 -11.58 -9.34
C GLN A 87 6.90 -10.47 -8.66
N LEU A 88 5.57 -10.55 -8.72
CA LEU A 88 4.68 -9.55 -8.12
C LEU A 88 4.80 -9.50 -6.60
N ILE A 89 4.96 -10.64 -5.92
CA ILE A 89 5.13 -10.65 -4.46
C ILE A 89 6.51 -10.11 -4.06
N GLN A 90 7.56 -10.35 -4.84
CA GLN A 90 8.87 -9.76 -4.60
C GLN A 90 8.82 -8.23 -4.73
N GLU A 91 8.19 -7.71 -5.80
CA GLU A 91 7.96 -6.27 -5.96
C GLU A 91 7.12 -5.68 -4.81
N TYR A 92 6.13 -6.42 -4.32
CA TYR A 92 5.31 -6.02 -3.18
C TYR A 92 6.14 -5.93 -1.88
N ILE A 93 6.98 -6.93 -1.60
CA ILE A 93 7.85 -6.95 -0.41
C ILE A 93 8.83 -5.79 -0.42
N LEU A 94 9.48 -5.52 -1.57
CA LEU A 94 10.41 -4.40 -1.69
C LEU A 94 9.72 -3.06 -1.41
N GLN A 95 8.53 -2.86 -1.96
CA GLN A 95 7.78 -1.64 -1.71
C GLN A 95 7.30 -1.54 -0.25
N LEU A 96 6.88 -2.65 0.35
CA LEU A 96 6.51 -2.69 1.77
C LEU A 96 7.71 -2.31 2.68
N GLN A 97 8.91 -2.77 2.34
CA GLN A 97 10.14 -2.41 3.04
C GLN A 97 10.47 -0.93 2.90
N GLU A 98 10.29 -0.36 1.70
CA GLU A 98 10.44 1.08 1.47
C GLU A 98 9.47 1.90 2.32
N GLU A 99 8.17 1.54 2.34
CA GLU A 99 7.19 2.21 3.19
C GLU A 99 7.51 2.10 4.69
N ARG A 100 8.04 0.96 5.15
CA ARG A 100 8.48 0.80 6.53
C ARG A 100 9.66 1.73 6.86
N ASN A 101 10.68 1.74 6.02
CA ASN A 101 11.85 2.60 6.22
C ASN A 101 11.47 4.09 6.20
N ASN A 102 10.52 4.46 5.33
CA ASN A 102 9.95 5.80 5.25
C ASN A 102 9.22 6.21 6.54
N ALA A 103 8.50 5.28 7.16
CA ALA A 103 7.83 5.51 8.44
C ALA A 103 8.84 5.62 9.60
N GLU A 104 9.84 4.75 9.65
CA GLU A 104 10.93 4.78 10.64
C GLU A 104 11.72 6.09 10.55
N GLU A 105 12.09 6.53 9.33
CA GLU A 105 12.77 7.80 9.12
C GLU A 105 11.92 8.99 9.60
N ALA A 106 10.61 8.98 9.33
CA ALA A 106 9.72 10.04 9.80
C ALA A 106 9.64 10.09 11.33
N ILE A 107 9.65 8.94 12.01
CA ILE A 107 9.69 8.87 13.48
C ILE A 107 10.98 9.52 14.00
N ASP A 108 12.13 9.20 13.40
CA ASP A 108 13.41 9.75 13.82
C ASP A 108 13.53 11.26 13.56
N ILE A 109 12.96 11.73 12.44
CA ILE A 109 12.83 13.18 12.17
C ILE A 109 12.03 13.86 13.29
N VAL A 110 10.87 13.32 13.67
CA VAL A 110 10.02 13.93 14.71
C VAL A 110 10.73 13.94 16.07
N LYS A 111 11.42 12.86 16.45
CA LYS A 111 12.20 12.81 17.69
C LYS A 111 13.25 13.93 17.75
N ARG A 112 14.06 14.08 16.70
CA ARG A 112 15.10 15.12 16.61
C ARG A 112 14.53 16.54 16.64
N LEU A 113 13.37 16.75 16.03
CA LEU A 113 12.65 18.03 16.09
C LEU A 113 12.21 18.36 17.53
N LEU A 114 11.70 17.37 18.26
CA LEU A 114 11.32 17.52 19.67
C LEU A 114 12.53 17.79 20.58
N ASP A 115 13.69 17.22 20.24
CA ASP A 115 14.96 17.45 20.95
C ASP A 115 15.61 18.79 20.60
N GLY A 116 15.02 19.58 19.69
CA GLY A 116 15.51 20.91 19.32
C GLY A 116 16.76 20.90 18.42
N GLU A 117 17.02 19.79 17.71
CA GLU A 117 18.20 19.68 16.85
C GLU A 117 18.14 20.69 15.68
N LEU A 118 19.12 21.59 15.62
CA LEU A 118 19.26 22.55 14.54
C LEU A 118 19.67 21.86 13.26
N VAL A 119 19.05 22.26 12.15
CA VAL A 119 19.36 21.70 10.84
C VAL A 119 20.17 22.65 10.00
N ILE A 120 21.26 22.11 9.49
CA ILE A 120 22.10 22.77 8.50
C ILE A 120 21.46 22.58 7.13
N ASN A 121 20.97 23.66 6.54
CA ASN A 121 20.40 23.66 5.20
C ASN A 121 21.52 23.53 4.14
N ARG A 122 21.73 22.31 3.63
CA ARG A 122 22.70 21.99 2.57
C ARG A 122 22.02 21.72 1.22
N LEU A 123 20.78 21.26 1.26
CA LEU A 123 19.97 20.97 0.09
C LEU A 123 19.18 22.21 -0.36
N SER A 124 19.01 22.33 -1.67
CA SER A 124 18.16 23.33 -2.31
C SER A 124 17.57 22.70 -3.58
N MET A 125 16.32 22.28 -3.49
CA MET A 125 15.63 21.55 -4.55
C MET A 125 14.46 22.36 -5.11
N LYS A 126 14.17 22.20 -6.39
CA LYS A 126 12.94 22.66 -7.06
C LYS A 126 11.84 21.61 -6.87
N ARG A 127 10.59 22.02 -7.05
CA ARG A 127 9.41 21.15 -6.86
C ARG A 127 9.49 19.81 -7.60
N LYS A 128 9.99 19.82 -8.85
CA LYS A 128 10.16 18.58 -9.64
C LYS A 128 11.16 17.63 -8.98
N GLU A 129 12.32 18.14 -8.56
CA GLU A 129 13.35 17.35 -7.89
C GLU A 129 12.82 16.77 -6.57
N VAL A 130 12.03 17.54 -5.81
CA VAL A 130 11.38 17.05 -4.58
C VAL A 130 10.36 15.96 -4.86
N SER A 131 9.56 16.12 -5.93
CA SER A 131 8.56 15.12 -6.32
C SER A 131 9.21 13.79 -6.69
N GLU A 132 10.35 13.84 -7.39
CA GLU A 132 11.14 12.66 -7.74
C GLU A 132 11.81 12.06 -6.50
N TYR A 133 12.40 12.89 -5.63
CA TYR A 133 13.08 12.44 -4.42
C TYR A 133 12.15 11.76 -3.41
N LEU A 134 10.91 12.25 -3.27
CA LEU A 134 9.92 11.68 -2.35
C LEU A 134 9.01 10.63 -3.00
N ASN A 135 9.18 10.37 -4.31
CA ASN A 135 8.35 9.48 -5.12
C ASN A 135 6.85 9.82 -5.02
N ILE A 136 6.52 11.10 -5.18
CA ILE A 136 5.14 11.62 -5.19
C ILE A 136 4.91 12.49 -6.42
N SER A 137 3.65 12.69 -6.82
CA SER A 137 3.38 13.59 -7.95
C SER A 137 3.60 15.06 -7.56
N MET A 138 3.93 15.90 -8.55
CA MET A 138 4.00 17.35 -8.35
C MET A 138 2.65 17.93 -7.90
N ASP A 139 1.53 17.32 -8.31
CA ASP A 139 0.19 17.73 -7.89
C ASP A 139 -0.06 17.40 -6.42
N THR A 140 0.47 16.29 -5.90
CA THR A 140 0.44 15.98 -4.47
C THR A 140 1.17 17.04 -3.66
N LEU A 141 2.39 17.43 -4.07
CA LEU A 141 3.12 18.52 -3.43
C LEU A 141 2.35 19.84 -3.48
N ARG A 142 1.77 20.17 -4.64
CA ARG A 142 0.95 21.38 -4.81
C ARG A 142 -0.26 21.35 -3.87
N ASN A 143 -0.94 20.22 -3.77
CA ASN A 143 -2.10 20.05 -2.90
C ASN A 143 -1.72 20.23 -1.42
N TRP A 144 -0.59 19.68 -0.99
CA TRP A 144 -0.12 19.84 0.39
C TRP A 144 0.20 21.30 0.74
N GLU A 145 0.82 22.05 -0.17
CA GLU A 145 1.02 23.50 0.02
C GLU A 145 -0.30 24.26 0.06
N MET A 146 -1.24 23.94 -0.83
CA MET A 146 -2.55 24.63 -0.87
C MET A 146 -3.37 24.41 0.41
N ASN A 147 -3.23 23.23 1.03
CA ASN A 147 -3.89 22.91 2.31
C ASN A 147 -3.05 23.34 3.53
N GLY A 148 -2.02 24.15 3.35
CA GLY A 148 -1.24 24.71 4.46
C GLY A 148 -0.34 23.71 5.20
N LEU A 149 -0.15 22.49 4.69
CA LEU A 149 0.70 21.49 5.34
C LEU A 149 2.19 21.88 5.31
N LEU A 150 2.58 22.72 4.35
CA LEU A 150 3.93 23.22 4.17
C LEU A 150 3.89 24.64 3.60
N SER A 151 4.72 25.53 4.13
CA SER A 151 4.97 26.87 3.58
C SER A 151 6.37 26.96 3.02
N VAL A 152 6.49 26.99 1.68
CA VAL A 152 7.79 26.97 0.99
C VAL A 152 8.23 28.38 0.61
N LYS A 153 9.48 28.71 0.91
CA LYS A 153 10.07 30.00 0.55
C LYS A 153 10.22 30.14 -0.96
N ARG A 154 10.02 31.36 -1.46
CA ARG A 154 10.24 31.74 -2.86
C ARG A 154 11.55 32.51 -3.01
N LYS A 155 12.25 32.30 -4.12
CA LYS A 155 13.33 33.18 -4.57
C LYS A 155 12.76 34.47 -5.16
N GLU A 156 13.63 35.47 -5.33
CA GLU A 156 13.31 36.75 -5.99
C GLU A 156 12.72 36.57 -7.39
N ASN A 157 13.15 35.53 -8.11
CA ASN A 157 12.63 35.17 -9.44
C ASN A 157 11.27 34.41 -9.40
N GLY A 158 10.62 34.32 -8.24
CA GLY A 158 9.31 33.70 -8.05
C GLY A 158 9.29 32.18 -7.95
N TYR A 159 10.42 31.49 -8.16
CA TYR A 159 10.50 30.03 -8.06
C TYR A 159 10.52 29.55 -6.60
N ARG A 160 9.85 28.42 -6.35
CA ARG A 160 9.87 27.71 -5.05
C ARG A 160 11.18 26.97 -4.86
N ILE A 161 11.74 27.05 -3.64
CA ILE A 161 12.90 26.28 -3.23
C ILE A 161 12.63 25.59 -1.91
N TYR A 162 12.86 24.28 -1.91
CA TYR A 162 12.74 23.41 -0.75
C TYR A 162 14.14 23.18 -0.18
N ARG A 163 14.30 23.45 1.11
CA ARG A 163 15.52 23.22 1.89
C ARG A 163 15.36 21.99 2.77
N ASP A 164 16.41 21.57 3.47
CA ASP A 164 16.39 20.38 4.32
C ASP A 164 15.24 20.36 5.33
N GLU A 165 14.90 21.51 5.91
CA GLU A 165 13.74 21.65 6.80
C GLU A 165 12.42 21.29 6.10
N ASP A 166 12.19 21.85 4.91
CA ASP A 166 11.02 21.53 4.09
C ASP A 166 11.00 20.04 3.73
N ILE A 167 12.16 19.44 3.41
CA ILE A 167 12.27 18.03 3.07
C ILE A 167 11.93 17.14 4.27
N ARG A 168 12.43 17.45 5.48
CA ARG A 168 12.07 16.68 6.69
C ARG A 168 10.58 16.78 6.99
N GLN A 169 10.01 17.97 6.92
CA GLN A 169 8.57 18.17 7.12
C GLN A 169 7.76 17.38 6.09
N LEU A 170 8.18 17.40 4.81
CA LEU A 170 7.53 16.63 3.75
C LEU A 170 7.61 15.11 3.94
N LYS A 171 8.73 14.59 4.47
CA LYS A 171 8.86 13.17 4.80
C LYS A 171 7.86 12.75 5.88
N VAL A 172 7.70 13.57 6.92
CA VAL A 172 6.72 13.34 7.98
C VAL A 172 5.29 13.41 7.43
N ILE A 173 4.97 14.45 6.66
CA ILE A 173 3.66 14.59 5.99
C ILE A 173 3.37 13.36 5.15
N ARG A 174 4.31 12.92 4.30
CA ARG A 174 4.12 11.74 3.45
C ARG A 174 3.77 10.50 4.28
N SER A 175 4.53 10.21 5.34
CA SER A 175 4.28 9.04 6.19
C SER A 175 2.92 9.11 6.91
N LEU A 176 2.51 10.29 7.38
CA LEU A 176 1.17 10.50 7.96
C LEU A 176 0.04 10.33 6.93
N ARG A 177 0.24 10.83 5.71
CA ARG A 177 -0.70 10.65 4.59
C ARG A 177 -0.82 9.20 4.17
N CYS A 178 0.27 8.44 4.18
CA CYS A 178 0.25 6.99 3.97
C CYS A 178 -0.57 6.28 5.07
N ALA A 179 -0.54 6.74 6.31
CA ALA A 179 -1.35 6.19 7.40
C ALA A 179 -2.81 6.73 7.45
N ASN A 180 -3.25 7.43 6.40
CA ASN A 180 -4.61 7.97 6.26
C ASN A 180 -5.01 9.02 7.33
N TYR A 181 -4.04 9.71 7.93
CA TYR A 181 -4.32 10.86 8.80
C TYR A 181 -4.83 12.06 7.98
N SER A 182 -5.83 12.77 8.52
CA SER A 182 -6.58 13.85 7.84
C SER A 182 -5.75 15.08 7.45
N LEU A 183 -6.27 15.87 6.51
CA LEU A 183 -5.70 17.13 5.99
C LEU A 183 -6.15 18.38 6.75
N GLU A 184 -7.04 18.25 7.74
CA GLU A 184 -7.55 19.42 8.43
C GLU A 184 -6.43 19.99 9.30
N SER A 185 -5.87 21.12 8.85
CA SER A 185 -5.33 22.11 9.75
C SER A 185 -6.47 22.48 10.69
N ASN A 186 -6.39 22.03 11.94
CA ASN A 186 -7.08 22.72 13.02
C ASN A 186 -6.46 24.12 13.11
N GLU A 187 -6.91 25.03 12.25
CA GLU A 187 -6.97 26.44 12.58
C GLU A 187 -7.95 26.54 13.74
N TYR A 188 -7.44 26.42 14.96
CA TYR A 188 -8.17 26.88 16.13
C TYR A 188 -8.26 28.40 16.03
N VAL A 189 -9.51 28.85 16.02
CA VAL A 189 -10.02 30.20 16.36
C VAL A 189 -9.26 30.80 17.55
#